data_AF-A0A1B6D9Z7-F1
#
_entry.id   AF-A0A1B6D9Z7-F1
#
_cell.length_a   1.000
_cell.length_b   1.000
_cell.length_c   1.000
_cell.angle_alpha   90.00
_cell.angle_beta   90.00
_cell.angle_gamma   90.00
#
_symmetry.space_group_name_H-M   'P 1'
#
loop_
_entity.id
_entity.type
_entity.pdbx_description
1 polymer ?
#
loop_
_entity_poly.entity_id
_entity_poly.type
_entity_poly.pdbx_seq_one_letter_code
_entity_poly.pdbx_strand_id
1 'polypeptide(L)'
;MEPSLNFLVEGVSKNDNTSPLIEIDGLYTNELPINIVPLDNQVAGHSFKDGKFMIGMLKHKDGFVLKPVNRPEQGKREIAFYESFQTTSDPILLKFKEFIPEFRGTTNLIINGKSITFLKLDNITANFKHPCVMDIKVGAQTWEPGASERKRETEEKKICCL
;
A
#
# COMPACT_ATOMS: atom_id res chain seq x y z
N MET A 1 11.69 43.73 -44.65
CA MET A 1 11.17 43.32 -45.97
C MET A 1 11.82 41.98 -46.24
N GLU A 2 11.07 40.91 -46.03
CA GLU A 2 11.26 39.53 -46.51
C GLU A 2 10.18 38.67 -45.82
N PRO A 3 9.70 37.60 -46.48
CA PRO A 3 8.29 37.25 -46.50
C PRO A 3 7.97 35.93 -45.80
N SER A 4 6.70 35.77 -45.44
CA SER A 4 6.09 34.49 -45.10
C SER A 4 5.89 33.65 -46.36
N LEU A 5 6.43 32.43 -46.39
CA LEU A 5 6.05 31.40 -47.36
C LEU A 5 5.77 30.08 -46.65
N ASN A 6 4.58 29.55 -46.95
CA ASN A 6 3.96 28.31 -46.47
C ASN A 6 4.77 27.06 -46.83
N PHE A 7 4.56 25.93 -46.12
CA PHE A 7 3.90 24.73 -46.68
C PHE A 7 3.71 23.59 -45.65
N LEU A 8 2.67 22.80 -45.93
CA LEU A 8 2.11 21.59 -45.28
C LEU A 8 3.13 20.55 -44.77
N VAL A 9 2.71 19.68 -43.82
CA VAL A 9 2.32 18.27 -44.07
C VAL A 9 1.88 17.56 -42.76
N GLU A 10 0.65 17.05 -42.82
CA GLU A 10 0.06 15.80 -42.29
C GLU A 10 0.49 15.18 -40.94
N GLY A 11 -0.48 15.17 -40.01
CA GLY A 11 -1.07 13.96 -39.42
C GLY A 11 -0.18 12.88 -38.81
N VAL A 12 -0.21 12.75 -37.47
CA VAL A 12 -0.27 11.45 -36.79
C VAL A 12 -1.16 11.57 -35.55
N SER A 13 -2.24 10.79 -35.52
CA SER A 13 -3.02 10.50 -34.33
C SER A 13 -2.16 9.75 -33.32
N LYS A 14 -1.99 10.31 -32.12
CA LYS A 14 -1.64 9.54 -30.92
C LYS A 14 -2.61 9.91 -29.81
N ASN A 15 -3.37 8.91 -29.39
CA ASN A 15 -4.14 8.93 -28.15
C ASN A 15 -3.16 9.00 -26.97
N ASP A 16 -2.79 10.21 -26.58
CA ASP A 16 -2.00 10.47 -25.39
C ASP A 16 -2.94 10.59 -24.19
N ASN A 17 -3.26 9.45 -23.56
CA ASN A 17 -3.76 9.39 -22.18
C ASN A 17 -2.59 9.50 -21.17
N THR A 18 -1.59 10.32 -21.48
CA THR A 18 -0.48 10.63 -20.58
C THR A 18 -0.86 11.88 -19.79
N SER A 19 -1.12 11.71 -18.49
CA SER A 19 -1.24 12.84 -17.56
C SER A 19 0.02 13.72 -17.67
N PRO A 20 -0.12 15.05 -17.68
CA PRO A 20 1.02 15.95 -17.85
C PRO A 20 1.95 15.86 -16.64
N LEU A 21 3.25 15.81 -16.91
CA LEU A 21 4.31 15.86 -15.90
C LEU A 21 4.34 17.25 -15.27
N ILE A 22 4.30 17.34 -13.94
CA ILE A 22 4.47 18.59 -13.20
C ILE A 22 5.77 18.50 -12.41
N GLU A 23 6.69 19.40 -12.72
CA GLU A 23 8.01 19.51 -12.10
C GLU A 23 7.90 20.40 -10.84
N ILE A 24 8.22 19.86 -9.67
CA ILE A 24 8.40 20.64 -8.44
C ILE A 24 9.63 20.10 -7.68
N ASP A 25 10.63 20.96 -7.48
CA ASP A 25 11.79 20.78 -6.58
C ASP A 25 12.62 19.50 -6.72
N GLY A 26 12.93 19.07 -7.95
CA GLY A 26 14.06 18.17 -8.22
C GLY A 26 13.97 16.74 -7.66
N LEU A 27 12.79 16.29 -7.25
CA LEU A 27 12.51 14.91 -6.86
C LEU A 27 11.46 14.34 -7.81
N TYR A 28 11.79 13.26 -8.52
CA TYR A 28 10.81 12.47 -9.28
C TYR A 28 9.73 11.99 -8.30
N THR A 29 8.56 12.62 -8.34
CA THR A 29 7.43 12.26 -7.48
C THR A 29 6.94 10.87 -7.86
N ASN A 30 6.63 10.04 -6.85
CA ASN A 30 6.01 8.72 -7.04
C ASN A 30 4.78 8.86 -7.94
N GLU A 31 4.85 8.42 -9.19
CA GLU A 31 3.70 8.40 -10.08
C GLU A 31 2.73 7.32 -9.60
N LEU A 32 1.89 7.69 -8.63
CA LEU A 32 0.77 6.88 -8.21
C LEU A 32 -0.32 6.94 -9.29
N PRO A 33 -0.98 5.81 -9.59
CA PRO A 33 -2.12 5.82 -10.50
C PRO A 33 -3.21 6.81 -10.07
N ILE A 34 -4.01 7.26 -11.03
CA ILE A 34 -5.15 8.15 -10.79
C ILE A 34 -6.03 7.57 -9.65
N ASN A 35 -6.47 8.45 -8.75
CA ASN A 35 -7.29 8.15 -7.57
C ASN A 35 -6.59 7.37 -6.43
N ILE A 36 -5.27 7.20 -6.49
CA ILE A 36 -4.47 6.61 -5.41
C ILE A 36 -3.60 7.69 -4.78
N VAL A 37 -3.62 7.77 -3.46
CA VAL A 37 -2.78 8.70 -2.68
C VAL A 37 -2.21 8.00 -1.45
N PRO A 38 -1.14 8.51 -0.82
CA PRO A 38 -0.65 7.96 0.45
C PRO A 38 -1.72 7.97 1.55
N LEU A 39 -1.65 7.01 2.47
CA LEU A 39 -2.52 6.97 3.64
C LEU A 39 -1.97 7.89 4.75
N ASP A 40 -2.71 8.96 5.05
CA ASP A 40 -2.24 10.03 5.96
C ASP A 40 -2.09 9.59 7.42
N ASN A 41 -2.94 8.66 7.89
CA ASN A 41 -3.03 8.26 9.30
C ASN A 41 -2.25 6.96 9.62
N GLN A 42 -1.12 6.73 8.97
CA GLN A 42 -0.32 5.53 9.22
C GLN A 42 0.48 5.66 10.52
N VAL A 43 0.11 4.90 11.55
CA VAL A 43 0.73 4.94 12.89
C VAL A 43 1.92 3.97 13.02
N ALA A 44 1.95 2.90 12.20
CA ALA A 44 2.99 1.88 12.23
C ALA A 44 3.35 1.33 10.83
N GLY A 45 4.50 0.66 10.73
CA GLY A 45 5.05 0.14 9.48
C GLY A 45 6.12 1.04 8.85
N HIS A 46 6.73 0.56 7.76
CA HIS A 46 7.73 1.35 7.03
C HIS A 46 7.02 2.51 6.32
N SER A 47 7.31 3.73 6.77
CA SER A 47 6.80 4.96 6.15
C SER A 47 7.62 5.29 4.90
N PHE A 48 7.08 6.13 4.01
CA PHE A 48 7.76 6.65 2.80
C PHE A 48 9.10 7.38 3.05
N LYS A 49 9.54 7.53 4.32
CA LYS A 49 10.63 8.41 4.74
C LYS A 49 12.01 7.74 4.80
N ASP A 50 12.13 6.42 4.67
CA ASP A 50 13.41 5.73 4.96
C ASP A 50 14.45 5.75 3.82
N GLY A 51 14.30 6.60 2.79
CA GLY A 51 15.28 6.78 1.70
C GLY A 51 15.51 5.56 0.79
N LYS A 52 15.04 4.38 1.21
CA LYS A 52 14.75 3.21 0.38
C LYS A 52 13.40 3.42 -0.27
N PHE A 53 13.27 3.02 -1.52
CA PHE A 53 12.03 2.94 -2.32
C PHE A 53 10.95 2.02 -1.70
N MET A 54 10.60 2.19 -0.43
CA MET A 54 9.55 1.46 0.25
C MET A 54 8.28 2.28 0.16
N ILE A 55 7.37 1.79 -0.67
CA ILE A 55 6.01 2.32 -0.74
C ILE A 55 5.32 1.97 0.56
N GLY A 56 4.72 2.97 1.20
CA GLY A 56 3.89 2.82 2.39
C GLY A 56 2.46 2.41 2.06
N MET A 57 1.57 2.50 3.03
CA MET A 57 0.13 2.27 2.80
C MET A 57 -0.43 3.34 1.85
N LEU A 58 -1.30 2.94 0.93
CA LEU A 58 -2.02 3.86 0.05
C LEU A 58 -3.52 3.79 0.35
N LYS A 59 -4.25 4.84 -0.03
CA LYS A 59 -5.71 4.89 -0.04
C LYS A 59 -6.22 5.19 -1.44
N HIS A 60 -7.31 4.53 -1.82
CA HIS A 60 -8.05 4.82 -3.04
C HIS A 60 -9.28 5.66 -2.72
N LYS A 61 -9.71 6.51 -3.67
CA LYS A 61 -10.89 7.38 -3.48
C LYS A 61 -12.19 6.60 -3.21
N ASP A 62 -12.31 5.38 -3.71
CA ASP A 62 -13.47 4.50 -3.49
C ASP A 62 -13.54 3.91 -2.06
N GLY A 63 -12.68 4.35 -1.12
CA GLY A 63 -12.81 3.97 0.28
C GLY A 63 -12.08 2.70 0.70
N PHE A 64 -11.14 2.21 -0.11
CA PHE A 64 -10.27 1.08 0.26
C PHE A 64 -8.82 1.53 0.48
N VAL A 65 -8.10 0.76 1.28
CA VAL A 65 -6.65 0.91 1.49
C VAL A 65 -5.90 -0.19 0.74
N LEU A 66 -4.68 0.14 0.32
CA LEU A 66 -3.77 -0.76 -0.35
C LEU A 66 -2.54 -0.93 0.51
N LYS A 67 -2.35 -2.15 1.00
CA LYS A 67 -1.20 -2.52 1.81
C LYS A 67 -0.13 -3.19 0.94
N PRO A 68 1.08 -2.62 0.83
CA PRO A 68 2.13 -3.18 -0.01
C PRO A 68 2.68 -4.49 0.55
N VAL A 69 2.83 -5.48 -0.32
CA VAL A 69 3.42 -6.79 0.00
C VAL A 69 4.95 -6.71 -0.11
N ASN A 70 5.57 -6.03 0.86
CA ASN A 70 7.01 -5.71 0.81
C ASN A 70 7.95 -6.89 1.13
N ARG A 71 7.43 -7.97 1.73
CA ARG A 71 8.21 -9.15 2.11
C ARG A 71 7.50 -10.39 1.57
N PRO A 72 8.07 -11.11 0.60
CA PRO A 72 7.37 -12.18 -0.12
C PRO A 72 6.72 -13.21 0.80
N GLU A 73 7.47 -13.76 1.76
CA GLU A 73 6.97 -14.81 2.64
C GLU A 73 5.95 -14.31 3.68
N GLN A 74 6.14 -13.10 4.23
CA GLN A 74 5.18 -12.51 5.17
C GLN A 74 3.89 -12.10 4.46
N GLY A 75 4.00 -11.56 3.24
CA GLY A 75 2.85 -11.20 2.44
C GLY A 75 2.06 -12.39 1.94
N LYS A 76 2.71 -13.48 1.51
CA LYS A 76 2.02 -14.74 1.17
C LYS A 76 1.18 -15.25 2.35
N ARG A 77 1.74 -15.23 3.57
CA ARG A 77 1.01 -15.63 4.78
C ARG A 77 -0.16 -14.71 5.08
N GLU A 78 0.01 -13.40 4.89
CA GLU A 78 -1.08 -12.44 5.09
C GLU A 78 -2.21 -12.61 4.07
N ILE A 79 -1.88 -12.82 2.80
CA ILE A 79 -2.86 -13.11 1.74
C ILE A 79 -3.62 -14.40 2.07
N ALA A 80 -2.90 -15.48 2.36
CA ALA A 80 -3.49 -16.77 2.71
C ALA A 80 -4.39 -16.68 3.97
N PHE A 81 -4.01 -15.86 4.95
CA PHE A 81 -4.85 -15.57 6.11
C PHE A 81 -6.19 -15.00 5.68
N TYR A 82 -6.22 -13.92 4.88
CA TYR A 82 -7.49 -13.33 4.43
C TYR A 82 -8.30 -14.24 3.50
N GLU A 83 -7.64 -14.97 2.58
CA GLU A 83 -8.29 -15.95 1.69
C GLU A 83 -8.96 -17.08 2.48
N SER A 84 -8.36 -17.51 3.59
CA SER A 84 -8.96 -18.55 4.45
C SER A 84 -10.31 -18.13 5.01
N PHE A 85 -10.51 -16.84 5.30
CA PHE A 85 -11.81 -16.34 5.74
C PHE A 85 -12.84 -16.34 4.61
N GLN A 86 -12.45 -16.12 3.35
CA GLN A 86 -13.44 -16.08 2.25
C GLN A 86 -14.13 -17.44 2.02
N THR A 87 -13.47 -18.56 2.34
CA THR A 87 -13.95 -19.91 2.07
C THR A 87 -14.33 -20.71 3.33
N THR A 88 -14.11 -20.16 4.52
CA THR A 88 -14.38 -20.88 5.78
C THR A 88 -15.87 -21.06 6.06
N SER A 89 -16.22 -22.24 6.59
CA SER A 89 -17.52 -22.56 7.18
C SER A 89 -17.45 -22.69 8.71
N ASP A 90 -16.27 -22.50 9.31
CA ASP A 90 -16.07 -22.56 10.76
C ASP A 90 -16.81 -21.40 11.44
N PRO A 91 -17.78 -21.65 12.34
CA PRO A 91 -18.53 -20.62 13.05
C PRO A 91 -17.64 -19.63 13.83
N ILE A 92 -16.51 -20.09 14.37
CA ILE A 92 -15.58 -19.24 15.12
C ILE A 92 -14.90 -18.25 14.18
N LEU A 93 -14.39 -18.73 13.04
CA LEU A 93 -13.75 -17.88 12.04
C LEU A 93 -14.74 -16.93 11.37
N LEU A 94 -15.98 -17.37 11.16
CA LEU A 94 -17.06 -16.52 10.65
C LEU A 94 -17.35 -15.35 11.61
N LYS A 95 -17.42 -15.61 12.92
CA LYS A 95 -17.57 -14.55 13.92
C LYS A 95 -16.35 -13.63 13.97
N PHE A 96 -15.15 -14.17 13.78
CA PHE A 96 -13.93 -13.38 13.78
C PHE A 96 -13.84 -12.39 12.61
N LYS A 97 -14.54 -12.64 11.49
CA LYS A 97 -14.62 -11.71 10.35
C LYS A 97 -15.09 -10.31 10.73
N GLU A 98 -15.95 -10.19 11.76
CA GLU A 98 -16.47 -8.91 12.24
C GLU A 98 -15.37 -8.00 12.82
N PHE A 99 -14.20 -8.56 13.15
CA PHE A 99 -13.09 -7.84 13.80
C PHE A 99 -11.91 -7.56 12.87
N ILE A 100 -11.96 -7.99 11.61
CA ILE A 100 -10.89 -7.76 10.63
C ILE A 100 -11.41 -6.91 9.46
N PRO A 101 -10.55 -6.12 8.79
CA PRO A 101 -10.96 -5.39 7.59
C PRO A 101 -11.46 -6.33 6.49
N GLU A 102 -12.48 -5.91 5.73
CA GLU A 102 -12.96 -6.69 4.60
C GLU A 102 -11.86 -6.82 3.54
N PHE A 103 -11.59 -8.06 3.10
CA PHE A 103 -10.61 -8.36 2.07
C PHE A 103 -11.25 -8.35 0.68
N ARG A 104 -10.76 -7.46 -0.20
CA ARG A 104 -11.24 -7.29 -1.58
C ARG A 104 -10.29 -7.87 -2.64
N GLY A 105 -9.37 -8.76 -2.24
CA GLY A 105 -8.40 -9.38 -3.12
C GLY A 105 -7.05 -8.66 -3.17
N THR A 106 -6.21 -9.04 -4.13
CA THR A 106 -4.90 -8.42 -4.38
C THR A 106 -4.91 -7.65 -5.70
N THR A 107 -4.02 -6.67 -5.83
CA THR A 107 -3.82 -5.93 -7.07
C THR A 107 -2.35 -5.62 -7.29
N ASN A 108 -1.92 -5.51 -8.55
CA ASN A 108 -0.56 -5.11 -8.90
C ASN A 108 -0.60 -3.70 -9.45
N LEU A 109 0.22 -2.81 -8.88
CA LEU A 109 0.40 -1.45 -9.39
C LEU A 109 1.83 -1.27 -9.89
N ILE A 110 1.96 -0.58 -11.02
CA ILE A 110 3.27 -0.15 -11.52
C ILE A 110 3.55 1.21 -10.90
N ILE A 111 4.58 1.29 -10.05
CA ILE A 111 5.01 2.54 -9.42
C ILE A 111 6.51 2.66 -9.64
N ASN A 112 6.95 3.78 -10.22
CA ASN A 112 8.34 4.03 -10.60
C ASN A 112 8.95 2.89 -11.43
N GLY A 113 8.18 2.36 -12.40
CA GLY A 113 8.61 1.28 -13.29
C GLY A 113 8.69 -0.12 -12.65
N LYS A 114 8.27 -0.28 -11.39
CA LYS A 114 8.25 -1.58 -10.69
C LYS A 114 6.82 -2.04 -10.44
N SER A 115 6.55 -3.31 -10.76
CA SER A 115 5.30 -3.95 -10.38
C SER A 115 5.35 -4.32 -8.90
N ILE A 116 4.41 -3.79 -8.13
CA ILE A 116 4.29 -4.02 -6.68
C ILE A 116 2.91 -4.58 -6.40
N THR A 117 2.88 -5.70 -5.70
CA THR A 117 1.63 -6.33 -5.24
C THR A 117 1.12 -5.65 -3.98
N PHE A 118 -0.17 -5.36 -3.96
CA PHE A 118 -0.90 -4.79 -2.84
C PHE A 118 -2.04 -5.71 -2.43
N LEU A 119 -2.25 -5.79 -1.12
CA LEU A 119 -3.45 -6.34 -0.51
C LEU A 119 -4.50 -5.23 -0.44
N LYS A 120 -5.70 -5.47 -0.98
CA LYS A 120 -6.81 -4.51 -1.00
C LYS A 120 -7.75 -4.77 0.18
N LEU A 121 -7.82 -3.83 1.11
CA LEU A 121 -8.64 -3.92 2.32
C LEU A 121 -9.58 -2.72 2.42
N ASP A 122 -10.70 -2.86 3.13
CA ASP A 122 -11.54 -1.72 3.46
C ASP A 122 -10.85 -0.71 4.36
N ASN A 123 -11.10 0.58 4.12
CA ASN A 123 -10.61 1.64 4.98
C ASN A 123 -11.49 1.72 6.24
N ILE A 124 -11.02 1.10 7.33
CA ILE A 124 -11.71 1.11 8.63
C ILE A 124 -11.90 2.52 9.23
N THR A 125 -11.20 3.53 8.73
CA THR A 125 -11.31 4.92 9.19
C THR A 125 -12.26 5.78 8.33
N ALA A 126 -12.80 5.24 7.23
CA ALA A 126 -13.52 6.03 6.22
C ALA A 126 -14.76 6.77 6.76
N ASN A 127 -15.47 6.17 7.72
CA ASN A 127 -16.72 6.72 8.25
C ASN A 127 -16.52 7.60 9.50
N PHE A 128 -15.28 7.87 9.89
CA PHE A 128 -14.97 8.73 11.04
C PHE A 128 -14.70 10.16 10.57
N LYS A 129 -15.39 11.13 11.18
CA LYS A 129 -15.18 12.56 10.88
C LYS A 129 -13.78 13.04 11.32
N HIS A 130 -13.32 12.56 12.47
CA HIS A 130 -12.02 12.88 13.07
C HIS A 130 -11.40 11.59 13.64
N PRO A 131 -10.80 10.74 12.79
CA PRO A 131 -10.23 9.47 13.25
C PRO A 131 -9.01 9.69 14.15
N CYS A 132 -9.02 9.12 15.34
CA CYS A 132 -7.86 8.98 16.21
C CYS A 132 -7.41 7.52 16.17
N VAL A 133 -6.21 7.25 15.65
CA VAL A 133 -5.73 5.89 15.40
C VAL A 133 -4.64 5.54 16.41
N MET A 134 -4.74 4.35 16.99
CA MET A 134 -3.71 3.73 17.82
C MET A 134 -3.46 2.32 17.32
N ASP A 135 -2.20 1.92 17.17
CA ASP A 135 -1.80 0.56 16.82
C ASP A 135 -1.26 -0.12 18.08
N ILE A 136 -1.89 -1.22 18.49
CA ILE A 136 -1.49 -2.01 19.65
C ILE A 136 -1.12 -3.41 19.16
N LYS A 137 0.15 -3.77 19.30
CA LYS A 137 0.63 -5.11 19.01
C LYS A 137 0.26 -6.07 20.15
N VAL A 138 -0.42 -7.17 19.82
CA VAL A 138 -0.88 -8.17 20.80
C VAL A 138 -0.02 -9.43 20.74
N GLY A 139 0.30 -9.98 21.91
CA GLY A 139 1.02 -11.24 22.08
C GLY A 139 2.17 -11.12 23.08
N ALA A 140 2.38 -12.15 23.92
CA ALA A 140 3.52 -12.22 24.83
C ALA A 140 4.86 -12.34 24.09
N GLN A 141 4.80 -12.70 22.81
CA GLN A 141 5.94 -12.90 21.93
C GLN A 141 5.63 -12.26 20.57
N THR A 142 6.57 -11.49 20.03
CA THR A 142 6.39 -10.72 18.78
C THR A 142 7.26 -11.20 17.63
N TRP A 143 7.86 -12.38 17.79
CA TRP A 143 8.59 -13.13 16.76
C TRP A 143 7.87 -14.46 16.47
N GLU A 144 7.89 -14.92 15.21
CA GLU A 144 7.22 -16.17 14.81
C GLU A 144 7.99 -17.44 15.26
N PRO A 145 7.31 -18.58 15.50
CA PRO A 145 7.99 -19.87 15.69
C PRO A 145 8.98 -20.13 14.55
N GLY A 146 10.25 -20.38 14.89
CA GLY A 146 11.31 -20.53 13.89
C GLY A 146 11.98 -19.24 13.41
N ALA A 147 11.64 -18.07 13.98
CA ALA A 147 12.39 -16.83 13.74
C ALA A 147 13.88 -17.01 14.07
N SER A 148 14.75 -16.40 13.27
CA SER A 148 16.20 -16.41 13.50
C SER A 148 16.56 -15.74 14.83
N GLU A 149 17.67 -16.14 15.43
CA GLU A 149 18.16 -15.59 16.70
C GLU A 149 18.25 -14.06 16.67
N ARG A 150 18.87 -13.51 15.61
CA ARG A 150 18.91 -12.05 15.38
C ARG A 150 17.53 -11.40 15.37
N LYS A 151 16.52 -12.03 14.76
CA LYS A 151 15.15 -11.49 14.71
C LYS A 151 14.51 -11.52 16.10
N ARG A 152 14.73 -12.59 16.88
CA ARG A 152 14.25 -12.71 18.26
C ARG A 152 14.85 -11.64 19.14
N GLU A 153 16.18 -11.53 19.16
CA GLU A 153 16.89 -10.49 19.91
C GLU A 153 16.41 -9.08 19.58
N THR A 154 16.17 -8.81 18.29
CA THR A 154 15.68 -7.50 17.82
C THR A 154 14.27 -7.21 18.34
N GLU A 155 13.39 -8.19 18.36
CA GLU A 155 12.02 -8.01 18.86
C GLU A 155 11.95 -7.97 20.39
N GLU A 156 12.77 -8.77 21.09
CA GLU A 156 12.88 -8.75 22.56
C GLU A 156 13.37 -7.40 23.09
N LYS A 157 14.38 -6.81 22.43
CA LYS A 157 14.85 -5.46 22.75
C LYS A 157 13.77 -4.38 22.61
N LYS A 158 12.72 -4.59 21.80
CA LYS A 158 11.63 -3.62 21.65
C LYS A 158 10.64 -3.67 22.83
N ILE A 159 10.57 -4.79 23.54
CA ILE A 159 9.60 -5.01 24.63
C ILE A 159 10.27 -4.80 26.00
N CYS A 160 11.55 -5.12 26.14
CA CYS A 160 12.30 -5.07 27.41
C CYS A 160 12.57 -3.66 27.98
N CYS A 161 12.15 -2.59 27.29
CA CYS A 161 12.35 -1.20 27.74
C CYS A 161 11.06 -0.50 28.21
N LEU A 162 10.02 -1.26 28.54
CA LEU A 162 8.84 -0.80 29.27
C LEU A 162 8.97 -1.17 30.75
#